data_AF-A0A1G6RTS0-F1
#
_entry.id   AF-A0A1G6RTS0-F1
#
_cell.length_a   1.000
_cell.length_b   1.000
_cell.length_c   1.000
_cell.angle_alpha   90.00
_cell.angle_beta   90.00
_cell.angle_gamma   90.00
#
_symmetry.space_group_name_H-M   'P 1'
#
loop_
_entity.id
_entity.type
_entity.pdbx_description
1 polymer ?
#
loop_
_entity_poly.entity_id
_entity_poly.type
_entity_poly.pdbx_seq_one_letter_code
_entity_poly.pdbx_strand_id
1 'polypeptide(L)'
;MLRDYFPLNDKSSGLKDFKVNLLIIAGMFIVAIFFLKKLPDQIPIMHDGPRQIYVNSMLGVFLIPAIALETNILLSLQKRLYPFHSIIYILALLGMSFYYYTLI
;
A
#
# COMPACT_ATOMS: atom_id res chain seq x y z
N MET A 1 6.70 -4.46 -29.28
CA MET A 1 5.39 -5.14 -29.27
C MET A 1 4.60 -4.90 -27.99
N LEU A 2 5.15 -5.01 -26.76
CA LEU A 2 4.39 -4.71 -25.52
C LEU A 2 4.17 -3.21 -25.21
N ARG A 3 4.97 -2.31 -25.80
CA ARG A 3 4.89 -0.86 -25.61
C ARG A 3 3.57 -0.26 -26.11
N ASP A 4 2.96 -0.90 -27.11
CA ASP A 4 1.76 -0.40 -27.79
C ASP A 4 0.47 -0.77 -27.03
N TYR A 5 0.52 -1.81 -26.18
CA TYR A 5 -0.59 -2.22 -25.31
C TYR A 5 -0.64 -1.44 -23.98
N PHE A 6 0.48 -0.85 -23.55
CA PHE A 6 0.58 -0.03 -22.34
C PHE A 6 1.24 1.32 -22.67
N PRO A 7 0.49 2.24 -23.29
CA PRO A 7 1.03 3.54 -23.68
C PRO A 7 1.49 4.33 -22.46
N LEU A 8 2.65 5.00 -22.57
CA LEU A 8 3.17 5.83 -21.49
C LEU A 8 2.17 6.92 -21.14
N ASN A 9 2.01 7.17 -19.84
CA ASN A 9 1.11 8.21 -19.38
C ASN A 9 1.66 9.59 -19.76
N ASP A 10 0.77 10.51 -20.16
CA ASP A 10 1.16 11.90 -20.38
C ASP A 10 1.51 12.57 -19.05
N LYS A 11 2.27 13.67 -19.11
CA LYS A 11 2.77 14.34 -17.88
C LYS A 11 1.64 14.88 -16.99
N SER A 12 0.52 15.29 -17.56
CA SER A 12 -0.56 15.97 -16.83
C SER A 12 -1.44 14.99 -16.07
N SER A 13 -1.85 13.90 -16.72
CA SER A 13 -2.56 12.78 -16.12
C SER A 13 -1.68 12.04 -15.10
N GLY A 14 -0.41 11.79 -15.43
CA GLY A 14 0.53 11.15 -14.51
C GLY A 14 0.74 11.92 -13.21
N LEU A 15 0.81 13.26 -13.27
CA LEU A 15 0.92 14.10 -12.06
C LEU A 15 -0.36 14.07 -11.22
N LYS A 16 -1.53 14.08 -11.86
CA LYS A 16 -2.82 13.97 -11.17
C LYS A 16 -2.92 12.63 -10.44
N ASP A 17 -2.67 11.53 -11.14
CA ASP A 17 -2.74 10.18 -10.59
C ASP A 17 -1.72 10.00 -9.44
N PHE A 18 -0.53 10.56 -9.59
CA PHE A 18 0.51 10.53 -8.55
C PHE A 18 0.02 11.18 -7.25
N LYS A 19 -0.58 12.37 -7.34
CA LYS A 19 -1.10 13.10 -6.17
C LYS A 19 -2.25 12.36 -5.49
N VAL A 20 -3.18 11.81 -6.28
CA VAL A 20 -4.30 11.03 -5.75
C VAL A 20 -3.79 9.80 -5.01
N ASN A 21 -2.86 9.06 -5.60
CA ASN A 21 -2.24 7.90 -4.96
C ASN A 21 -1.50 8.30 -3.68
N LEU A 22 -0.77 9.41 -3.69
CA LEU A 22 -0.05 9.89 -2.51
C LEU A 22 -1.00 10.21 -1.35
N LEU A 23 -2.17 10.78 -1.64
CA LEU A 23 -3.20 11.06 -0.63
C LEU A 23 -3.74 9.77 -0.01
N ILE A 24 -4.03 8.75 -0.84
CA ILE A 24 -4.49 7.44 -0.38
C ILE A 24 -3.42 6.78 0.50
N ILE A 25 -2.16 6.79 0.06
CA ILE A 25 -1.01 6.23 0.78
C ILE A 25 -0.79 6.96 2.12
N ALA A 26 -0.92 8.29 2.15
CA ALA A 26 -0.90 9.04 3.41
C ALA A 26 -2.02 8.59 4.36
N GLY A 27 -3.23 8.33 3.83
CA GLY A 27 -4.32 7.71 4.58
C GLY A 27 -3.95 6.34 5.15
N MET A 28 -3.23 5.51 4.40
CA MET A 28 -2.74 4.21 4.88
C MET A 28 -1.78 4.36 6.07
N PHE A 29 -0.86 5.33 6.03
CA PHE A 29 0.02 5.64 7.18
C PHE A 29 -0.78 6.11 8.40
N ILE A 30 -1.77 6.97 8.21
CA ILE A 30 -2.63 7.45 9.31
C ILE A 30 -3.38 6.29 9.97
N VAL A 31 -3.95 5.40 9.16
CA VAL A 31 -4.62 4.18 9.64
C VAL A 31 -3.62 3.29 10.38
N ALA A 32 -2.43 3.04 9.83
CA ALA A 32 -1.39 2.25 10.49
C ALA A 32 -1.03 2.80 11.87
N ILE A 33 -0.81 4.11 12.00
CA ILE A 33 -0.53 4.77 13.29
C ILE A 33 -1.70 4.64 14.27
N PHE A 34 -2.93 4.79 13.78
CA PHE A 34 -4.13 4.65 14.59
C PHE A 34 -4.27 3.23 15.18
N PHE A 35 -4.04 2.20 14.36
CA PHE A 35 -4.12 0.80 14.79
C PHE A 35 -2.92 0.38 15.63
N LEU A 36 -1.72 0.94 15.40
CA LEU A 36 -0.51 0.60 16.15
C LEU A 36 -0.68 0.77 17.67
N LYS A 37 -1.48 1.75 18.11
CA LYS A 37 -1.76 1.98 19.55
C LYS A 37 -2.65 0.90 20.20
N LYS A 38 -3.31 0.07 19.39
CA LYS A 38 -4.31 -0.92 19.83
C LYS A 38 -3.87 -2.36 19.56
N LEU A 39 -2.93 -2.54 18.63
CA LEU A 39 -2.40 -3.86 18.28
C LEU A 39 -1.48 -4.40 19.40
N PRO A 40 -1.36 -5.74 19.53
CA PRO A 40 -0.35 -6.36 20.39
C PRO A 40 1.06 -5.96 19.95
N ASP A 41 2.09 -6.20 20.78
CA ASP A 41 3.49 -5.87 20.44
C ASP A 41 4.01 -6.62 19.20
N GLN A 42 3.41 -7.78 18.92
CA GLN A 42 3.72 -8.58 17.75
C GLN A 42 2.44 -8.98 17.02
N ILE A 43 2.44 -8.80 15.70
CA ILE A 43 1.38 -9.27 14.82
C ILE A 43 1.91 -10.39 13.93
N PRO A 44 1.06 -11.39 13.61
CA PRO A 44 1.38 -12.31 12.54
C PRO A 44 1.42 -11.55 11.21
N ILE A 45 2.27 -11.97 10.27
CA ILE A 45 2.30 -11.40 8.91
C ILE A 45 2.31 -12.45 7.81
N MET A 46 2.78 -13.66 8.12
CA MET A 46 2.90 -14.77 7.18
C MET A 46 2.66 -16.08 7.91
N HIS A 47 2.22 -17.08 7.14
CA HIS A 47 2.06 -18.45 7.61
C HIS A 47 3.18 -19.32 7.01
N ASP A 48 3.82 -20.13 7.86
CA ASP A 48 4.74 -21.19 7.47
C ASP A 48 4.14 -22.54 7.91
N GLY A 49 3.34 -23.14 7.01
CA GLY A 49 2.52 -24.31 7.32
C GLY A 49 1.58 -24.04 8.52
N PRO A 50 1.66 -24.79 9.62
CA PRO A 50 0.84 -24.56 10.81
C PRO A 50 1.35 -23.42 11.71
N ARG A 51 2.53 -22.84 11.42
CA ARG A 51 3.17 -21.82 12.27
C ARG A 51 2.90 -20.42 11.73
N GLN A 52 2.67 -19.46 12.63
CA GLN A 52 2.60 -18.06 12.27
C GLN A 52 3.96 -17.40 12.49
N ILE A 53 4.41 -16.63 11.50
CA ILE A 53 5.58 -15.77 11.61
C ILE A 53 5.11 -14.44 12.19
N TYR A 54 5.56 -14.15 13.41
CA TYR A 54 5.28 -12.91 14.11
C TYR A 54 6.37 -11.89 13.86
N VAL A 55 5.98 -10.63 13.71
CA VAL A 55 6.88 -9.48 13.65
C VAL A 55 6.43 -8.41 14.60
N ASN A 56 7.36 -7.54 14.98
CA ASN A 56 7.05 -6.35 15.74
C ASN A 56 5.98 -5.53 15.00
N SER A 57 4.90 -5.20 15.69
CA SER A 57 3.76 -4.48 15.12
C SER A 57 4.14 -3.14 14.53
N MET A 58 5.13 -2.45 15.12
CA MET A 58 5.66 -1.20 14.58
C MET A 58 6.20 -1.40 13.15
N LEU A 59 6.88 -2.51 12.87
CA LEU A 59 7.38 -2.81 11.52
C LEU A 59 6.25 -3.32 10.62
N GLY A 60 5.40 -4.21 11.13
CA GLY A 60 4.35 -4.86 10.34
C GLY A 60 3.28 -3.89 9.84
N VAL A 61 2.87 -2.90 10.63
CA VAL A 61 1.83 -1.95 10.22
C VAL A 61 2.26 -1.00 9.10
N PHE A 62 3.56 -0.71 9.01
CA PHE A 62 4.10 0.19 7.98
C PHE A 62 4.49 -0.52 6.70
N LEU A 63 4.52 -1.85 6.67
CA LEU A 63 5.01 -2.62 5.53
C LEU A 63 4.18 -2.32 4.25
N ILE A 64 2.86 -2.42 4.35
CA ILE A 64 1.94 -2.17 3.23
C ILE A 64 2.01 -0.72 2.73
N PRO A 65 1.89 0.33 3.57
CA PRO A 65 2.00 1.70 3.09
C PRO A 65 3.40 2.05 2.55
N ALA A 66 4.47 1.45 3.08
CA ALA A 66 5.83 1.64 2.55
C ALA A 66 5.98 1.07 1.14
N ILE A 67 5.53 -0.17 0.91
CA ILE A 67 5.55 -0.80 -0.43
C ILE A 67 4.70 0.01 -1.40
N ALA A 68 3.52 0.48 -0.97
CA ALA A 68 2.66 1.31 -1.80
C ALA A 68 3.34 2.63 -2.21
N LEU A 69 4.04 3.29 -1.28
CA LEU A 69 4.81 4.50 -1.54
C LEU A 69 5.93 4.26 -2.55
N GLU A 70 6.75 3.23 -2.32
CA GLU A 70 7.86 2.87 -3.20
C GLU A 70 7.35 2.56 -4.62
N THR A 71 6.29 1.75 -4.72
CA THR A 71 5.67 1.41 -6.01
C THR A 71 5.15 2.65 -6.74
N ASN A 72 4.47 3.57 -6.03
CA ASN A 72 3.92 4.80 -6.62
C ASN A 72 5.04 5.71 -7.17
N ILE A 73 6.17 5.81 -6.46
CA ILE A 73 7.35 6.55 -6.91
C ILE A 73 7.98 5.89 -8.15
N LEU A 74 8.24 4.58 -8.10
CA LEU A 74 8.87 3.84 -9.20
C LEU A 74 8.04 3.91 -10.48
N LEU A 75 6.73 3.70 -10.39
CA LEU A 75 5.82 3.77 -11.54
C LEU A 75 5.73 5.18 -12.12
N SER A 76 5.77 6.22 -11.28
CA SER A 76 5.79 7.61 -11.73
C SER A 76 7.08 7.95 -12.49
N LEU A 77 8.24 7.52 -11.96
CA LEU A 77 9.53 7.67 -12.65
C LEU A 77 9.55 6.97 -14.02
N GLN A 78 8.87 5.83 -14.14
CA GLN A 78 8.74 5.09 -15.40
C GLN A 78 7.65 5.64 -16.34
N LYS A 79 6.87 6.65 -15.93
CA LYS A 79 5.65 7.13 -16.63
C LYS A 79 4.63 6.01 -16.89
N ARG A 80 4.55 5.05 -15.96
CA ARG A 80 3.65 3.88 -15.99
C ARG A 80 2.62 3.93 -14.88
N LEU A 81 2.42 5.10 -14.29
CA LEU A 81 1.35 5.31 -13.34
C LEU A 81 0.04 5.47 -14.10
N TYR A 82 -0.93 4.60 -13.80
CA TYR A 82 -2.25 4.58 -14.42
C TYR A 82 -3.36 4.69 -13.36
N PRO A 83 -4.58 5.12 -13.73
CA PRO A 83 -5.70 5.29 -12.80
C PRO A 83 -6.08 4.04 -11.98
N PHE A 84 -5.86 2.84 -12.52
CA PHE A 84 -6.19 1.60 -11.81
C PHE A 84 -5.33 1.38 -10.54
N HIS A 85 -4.14 1.98 -10.45
CA HIS A 85 -3.31 1.87 -9.24
C HIS A 85 -3.99 2.50 -8.03
N SER A 86 -4.75 3.58 -8.22
CA SER A 86 -5.54 4.18 -7.15
C SER A 86 -6.54 3.17 -6.58
N ILE A 87 -7.19 2.38 -7.44
CA ILE A 87 -8.11 1.32 -7.02
C ILE A 87 -7.37 0.26 -6.20
N ILE A 88 -6.18 -0.18 -6.65
CA ILE A 88 -5.35 -1.12 -5.91
C ILE A 88 -4.98 -0.58 -4.53
N TYR A 89 -4.59 0.69 -4.43
CA TYR A 89 -4.23 1.31 -3.15
C TYR A 89 -5.44 1.46 -2.21
N ILE A 90 -6.63 1.76 -2.73
CA ILE A 90 -7.87 1.78 -1.94
C ILE A 90 -8.19 0.38 -1.42
N LEU A 91 -8.09 -0.65 -2.26
CA LEU A 91 -8.32 -2.03 -1.84
C LEU A 91 -7.29 -2.47 -0.79
N ALA A 92 -6.02 -2.09 -0.96
CA ALA A 92 -4.98 -2.34 0.02
C ALA A 92 -5.28 -1.64 1.36
N LEU A 93 -5.76 -0.40 1.34
CA LEU A 93 -6.17 0.35 2.53
C LEU A 93 -7.31 -0.35 3.27
N LEU A 94 -8.34 -0.80 2.55
CA LEU A 94 -9.46 -1.53 3.14
C LEU A 94 -9.02 -2.89 3.69
N GLY A 95 -8.21 -3.63 2.92
CA GLY A 95 -7.69 -4.93 3.31
C GLY A 95 -6.82 -4.88 4.56
N MET A 96 -5.87 -3.93 4.64
CA MET A 96 -5.03 -3.75 5.83
C MET A 96 -5.86 -3.31 7.04
N SER A 97 -6.85 -2.42 6.85
CA SER A 97 -7.72 -1.95 7.93
C SER A 97 -8.55 -3.08 8.51
N PHE A 98 -9.14 -3.91 7.64
CA PHE A 98 -9.89 -5.08 8.04
C PHE A 98 -8.99 -6.08 8.77
N TYR A 99 -7.80 -6.35 8.23
CA TYR A 99 -6.84 -7.24 8.86
C TYR A 99 -6.45 -6.78 10.28
N TYR A 100 -6.06 -5.52 10.46
CA TYR A 100 -5.73 -5.01 11.80
C TYR A 100 -6.93 -5.02 12.75
N TYR A 101 -8.13 -4.78 12.23
CA TYR A 101 -9.35 -4.91 13.03
C TYR A 101 -9.56 -6.33 13.56
N THR A 102 -9.23 -7.37 12.78
CA THR A 102 -9.33 -8.77 13.25
C THR A 102 -8.30 -9.17 14.31
N LEU A 103 -7.26 -8.34 14.52
CA LEU A 103 -6.17 -8.60 15.45
C LEU A 103 -6.29 -7.85 16.78
N ILE A 104 -7.26 -6.92 16.89
CA ILE A 104 -7.62 -6.22 18.12
C ILE A 104 -8.72 -7.00 18.83
#